data_AF-A0A5R1YPK4-F1
#
_entry.id   AF-A0A5R1YPK4-F1
#
_cell.length_a   1.000
_cell.length_b   1.000
_cell.length_c   1.000
_cell.angle_alpha   90.00
_cell.angle_beta   90.00
_cell.angle_gamma   90.00
#
_symmetry.space_group_name_H-M   'P 1'
#
loop_
_entity.id
_entity.type
_entity.pdbx_description
1 polymer ?
#
loop_
_entity_poly.entity_id
_entity_poly.type
_entity_poly.pdbx_seq_one_letter_code
_entity_poly.pdbx_strand_id
1 'polypeptide(L)'
;PPPPPSLRAHPAPAPEPWQREILRIVRKVSQYFYPQKQTQVMNEGWATFWHYTILNHLYDEGKVTERFMLEFLHSHTNVVFQPPYNSPWYSGINPYALGFAMFQDIKRICQSPTDEDKYWFPDIAGSDWLETLHFAMRDFKDESFISQFLSPKVMRDFRFFTVLDDDRHNYLEISAIHNEEGYREIRSKLSSQYNLSNLEPNIQVWNVDLRGDRSLTLRYIPHNRAPLDKGRKEVLKHVHRLWGFDVMLEQQNEDGSVELLERCPPRMNML
;
A
#
# COMPACT_ATOMS: atom_id res chain seq x y z
N PRO A 1 -25.51 13.22 -58.31
CA PRO A 1 -24.38 13.35 -57.35
C PRO A 1 -24.10 12.00 -56.65
N PRO A 2 -22.86 11.51 -56.63
CA PRO A 2 -22.53 10.33 -55.84
C PRO A 2 -22.69 10.66 -54.34
N PRO A 3 -22.91 9.65 -53.48
CA PRO A 3 -22.97 9.87 -52.03
C PRO A 3 -21.61 10.38 -51.52
N PRO A 4 -21.59 11.15 -50.41
CA PRO A 4 -20.35 11.61 -49.82
C PRO A 4 -19.46 10.40 -49.44
N PRO A 5 -18.14 10.52 -49.57
CA PRO A 5 -17.24 9.46 -49.16
C PRO A 5 -17.49 9.16 -47.68
N SER A 6 -17.74 7.88 -47.38
CA SER A 6 -17.78 7.41 -46.01
C SER A 6 -16.50 7.87 -45.31
N LEU A 7 -16.66 8.57 -44.19
CA LEU A 7 -15.58 8.83 -43.24
C LEU A 7 -14.96 7.48 -42.90
N ARG A 8 -13.86 7.13 -43.59
CA ARG A 8 -13.00 6.04 -43.17
C ARG A 8 -12.42 6.50 -41.83
N ALA A 9 -13.01 6.00 -40.75
CA ALA A 9 -12.47 6.17 -39.41
C ALA A 9 -11.07 5.55 -39.40
N HIS A 10 -10.04 6.38 -39.57
CA HIS A 10 -8.68 5.95 -39.30
C HIS A 10 -8.61 5.61 -37.81
N PRO A 11 -8.00 4.49 -37.41
CA PRO A 11 -7.81 4.17 -36.00
C PRO A 11 -7.04 5.29 -35.30
N ALA A 12 -7.08 5.32 -33.96
CA ALA A 12 -6.14 6.15 -33.21
C ALA A 12 -4.71 5.93 -33.73
N PRO A 13 -3.88 6.99 -33.82
CA PRO A 13 -2.53 6.85 -34.30
C PRO A 13 -1.86 5.77 -33.45
N ALA A 14 -1.55 4.64 -34.08
CA ALA A 14 -0.99 3.52 -33.36
C ALA A 14 0.36 3.98 -32.79
N PRO A 15 0.63 3.80 -31.49
CA PRO A 15 1.91 4.18 -30.93
C PRO A 15 3.03 3.51 -31.74
N GLU A 16 4.13 4.24 -31.90
CA GLU A 16 5.30 3.74 -32.61
C GLU A 16 5.77 2.41 -31.99
N PRO A 17 6.41 1.51 -32.76
CA PRO A 17 6.81 0.20 -32.25
C PRO A 17 7.57 0.26 -30.91
N TRP A 18 8.45 1.25 -30.74
CA TRP A 18 9.19 1.45 -29.48
C TRP A 18 8.30 1.95 -28.33
N GLN A 19 7.32 2.83 -28.59
CA GLN A 19 6.37 3.30 -27.57
C GLN A 19 5.52 2.15 -27.04
N ARG A 20 5.07 1.27 -27.95
CA ARG A 20 4.36 0.03 -27.57
C ARG A 20 5.22 -0.89 -26.72
N GLU A 21 6.50 -1.00 -27.04
CA GLU A 21 7.43 -1.80 -26.26
C GLU A 21 7.64 -1.24 -24.85
N ILE A 22 7.80 0.08 -24.72
CA ILE A 22 7.88 0.74 -23.41
C ILE A 22 6.60 0.50 -22.59
N LEU A 23 5.41 0.70 -23.18
CA LEU A 23 4.14 0.42 -22.50
C LEU A 23 4.02 -1.05 -22.07
N ARG A 24 4.50 -1.98 -22.90
CA ARG A 24 4.53 -3.41 -22.57
C ARG A 24 5.47 -3.70 -21.40
N ILE A 25 6.66 -3.10 -21.37
CA ILE A 25 7.62 -3.23 -20.27
C ILE A 25 7.00 -2.69 -18.98
N VAL A 26 6.48 -1.46 -19.00
CA VAL A 26 5.82 -0.84 -17.84
C VAL A 26 4.69 -1.71 -17.32
N ARG A 27 3.83 -2.24 -18.21
CA ARG A 27 2.75 -3.16 -17.83
C ARG A 27 3.29 -4.43 -17.18
N LYS A 28 4.28 -5.09 -17.78
CA LYS A 28 4.88 -6.33 -17.26
C LYS A 28 5.52 -6.11 -15.88
N VAL A 29 6.28 -5.03 -15.75
CA VAL A 29 6.93 -4.63 -14.49
C VAL A 29 5.88 -4.36 -13.42
N SER A 30 4.84 -3.57 -13.74
CA SER A 30 3.77 -3.26 -12.80
C SER A 30 3.02 -4.52 -12.34
N GLN A 31 2.71 -5.42 -13.27
CA GLN A 31 2.07 -6.71 -12.97
C GLN A 31 2.95 -7.63 -12.11
N TYR A 32 4.27 -7.60 -12.31
CA TYR A 32 5.22 -8.38 -11.51
C TYR A 32 5.32 -7.84 -10.06
N PHE A 33 5.37 -6.52 -9.90
CA PHE A 33 5.50 -5.90 -8.57
C PHE A 33 4.17 -5.77 -7.82
N TYR A 34 3.02 -5.88 -8.50
CA TYR A 34 1.70 -5.71 -7.87
C TYR A 34 1.47 -6.65 -6.67
N PRO A 35 1.75 -7.97 -6.77
CA PRO A 35 1.62 -8.86 -5.61
C PRO A 35 2.65 -8.58 -4.51
N GLN A 36 3.87 -8.14 -4.88
CA GLN A 36 4.95 -7.87 -3.92
C GLN A 36 4.63 -6.68 -3.01
N LYS A 37 3.88 -5.70 -3.52
CA LYS A 37 3.37 -4.58 -2.72
C LYS A 37 2.40 -5.01 -1.62
N GLN A 38 1.78 -6.20 -1.71
CA GLN A 38 0.83 -6.69 -0.71
C GLN A 38 1.48 -7.43 0.45
N THR A 39 2.77 -7.72 0.37
CA THR A 39 3.51 -8.52 1.35
C THR A 39 4.79 -7.83 1.81
N GLN A 40 4.88 -6.50 1.68
CA GLN A 40 6.09 -5.75 2.00
C GLN A 40 6.43 -5.87 3.50
N VAL A 41 5.48 -5.62 4.40
CA VAL A 41 5.73 -5.75 5.85
C VAL A 41 6.13 -7.18 6.21
N MET A 42 5.43 -8.16 5.66
CA MET A 42 5.72 -9.58 5.91
C MET A 42 7.09 -9.99 5.37
N ASN A 43 7.43 -9.63 4.13
CA ASN A 43 8.70 -10.02 3.53
C ASN A 43 9.89 -9.37 4.24
N GLU A 44 9.81 -8.05 4.48
CA GLU A 44 10.89 -7.31 5.15
C GLU A 44 11.03 -7.74 6.62
N GLY A 45 9.91 -7.97 7.30
CA GLY A 45 9.87 -8.55 8.64
C GLY A 45 10.44 -9.97 8.71
N TRP A 46 10.10 -10.82 7.75
CA TRP A 46 10.58 -12.20 7.68
C TRP A 46 12.11 -12.25 7.51
N ALA A 47 12.64 -11.45 6.58
CA ALA A 47 14.08 -11.36 6.35
C ALA A 47 14.82 -10.86 7.60
N THR A 48 14.36 -9.76 8.21
CA THR A 48 14.98 -9.20 9.41
C THR A 48 14.89 -10.14 10.61
N PHE A 49 13.76 -10.82 10.79
CA PHE A 49 13.56 -11.81 11.85
C PHE A 49 14.53 -12.98 11.73
N TRP A 50 14.67 -13.57 10.53
CA TRP A 50 15.57 -14.70 10.34
C TRP A 50 17.03 -14.30 10.38
N HIS A 51 17.42 -13.16 9.81
CA HIS A 51 18.77 -12.64 9.95
C HIS A 51 19.14 -12.46 11.42
N TYR A 52 18.25 -11.85 12.21
CA TYR A 52 18.45 -11.71 13.65
C TYR A 52 18.53 -13.07 14.36
N THR A 53 17.57 -13.97 14.10
CA THR A 53 17.47 -15.25 14.80
C THR A 53 18.65 -16.17 14.50
N ILE A 54 19.03 -16.31 13.23
CA ILE A 54 20.13 -17.19 12.80
C ILE A 54 21.47 -16.66 13.30
N LEU A 55 21.73 -15.34 13.19
CA LEU A 55 23.02 -14.79 13.61
C LEU A 55 23.21 -14.84 15.13
N ASN A 56 22.16 -14.60 15.92
CA ASN A 56 22.22 -14.81 17.36
C ASN A 56 22.44 -16.29 17.70
N HIS A 57 21.76 -17.21 17.03
CA HIS A 57 21.97 -18.64 17.23
C HIS A 57 23.41 -19.09 16.90
N LEU A 58 23.97 -18.60 15.79
CA LEU A 58 25.37 -18.85 15.43
C LEU A 58 26.35 -18.26 16.45
N TYR A 59 26.00 -17.14 17.08
CA TYR A 59 26.81 -16.56 18.15
C TYR A 59 26.77 -17.41 19.41
N ASP A 60 25.58 -17.88 19.80
CA ASP A 60 25.39 -18.79 20.95
C ASP A 60 26.16 -20.11 20.77
N GLU A 61 26.28 -20.61 19.53
CA GLU A 61 27.09 -21.77 19.18
C GLU A 61 28.59 -21.48 19.02
N GLY A 62 29.03 -20.22 19.20
CA GLY A 62 30.42 -19.80 19.04
C GLY A 62 30.93 -19.85 17.59
N LYS A 63 30.05 -19.83 16.59
CA LYS A 63 30.40 -19.84 15.16
C LYS A 63 30.74 -18.47 14.60
N VAL A 64 30.29 -17.40 15.25
CA VAL A 64 30.62 -16.01 14.90
C VAL A 64 31.24 -15.27 16.08
N THR A 65 32.07 -14.27 15.79
CA THR A 65 32.79 -13.51 16.81
C THR A 65 31.93 -12.38 17.38
N GLU A 66 32.25 -11.93 18.59
CA GLU A 66 31.62 -10.76 19.21
C GLU A 66 31.76 -9.50 18.33
N ARG A 67 32.93 -9.29 17.72
CA ARG A 67 33.15 -8.17 16.79
C ARG A 67 32.16 -8.20 15.62
N PHE A 68 31.99 -9.37 15.01
CA PHE A 68 31.02 -9.54 13.92
C PHE A 68 29.59 -9.24 14.40
N MET A 69 29.22 -9.69 15.61
CA MET A 69 27.91 -9.41 16.18
C MET A 69 27.69 -7.92 16.44
N LEU A 70 28.69 -7.17 16.91
CA LEU A 70 28.58 -5.72 17.08
C LEU A 70 28.33 -4.99 15.75
N GLU A 71 29.05 -5.38 14.69
CA GLU A 71 28.84 -4.84 13.33
C GLU A 71 27.44 -5.18 12.81
N PHE A 72 26.98 -6.42 13.02
CA PHE A 72 25.63 -6.84 12.67
C PHE A 72 24.56 -6.06 13.42
N LEU A 73 24.67 -5.94 14.76
CA LEU A 73 23.68 -5.23 15.58
C LEU A 73 23.59 -3.76 15.20
N HIS A 74 24.72 -3.12 14.87
CA HIS A 74 24.71 -1.76 14.34
C HIS A 74 23.92 -1.66 13.03
N SER A 75 24.19 -2.55 12.07
CA SER A 75 23.48 -2.59 10.80
C SER A 75 21.98 -2.88 10.96
N HIS A 76 21.65 -3.90 11.76
CA HIS A 76 20.28 -4.32 12.03
C HIS A 76 19.48 -3.20 12.67
N THR A 77 20.02 -2.55 13.70
CA THR A 77 19.36 -1.43 14.39
C THR A 77 19.03 -0.29 13.44
N ASN A 78 19.93 0.03 12.49
CA ASN A 78 19.67 1.05 11.49
C ASN A 78 18.53 0.66 10.54
N VAL A 79 18.44 -0.62 10.16
CA VAL A 79 17.38 -1.13 9.27
C VAL A 79 16.01 -1.11 9.95
N VAL A 80 15.93 -1.54 11.22
CA VAL A 80 14.67 -1.61 11.97
C VAL A 80 14.35 -0.32 12.74
N PHE A 81 15.09 0.76 12.51
CA PHE A 81 14.85 2.02 13.19
C PHE A 81 13.50 2.62 12.76
N GLN A 82 12.63 2.89 13.74
CA GLN A 82 11.38 3.63 13.54
C GLN A 82 11.52 5.02 14.18
N PRO A 83 11.59 6.10 13.39
CA PRO A 83 11.52 7.45 13.93
C PRO A 83 10.20 7.67 14.68
N PRO A 84 10.19 8.43 15.79
CA PRO A 84 8.94 8.80 16.45
C PRO A 84 8.11 9.72 15.55
N TYR A 85 6.79 9.77 15.78
CA TYR A 85 5.85 10.53 14.93
C TYR A 85 6.16 12.04 14.85
N ASN A 86 6.84 12.60 15.85
CA ASN A 86 7.22 14.01 15.93
C ASN A 86 8.61 14.30 15.34
N SER A 87 9.27 13.31 14.75
CA SER A 87 10.55 13.48 14.06
C SER A 87 10.35 14.12 12.69
N PRO A 88 11.22 15.06 12.26
CA PRO A 88 11.20 15.59 10.89
C PRO A 88 11.53 14.51 9.84
N TRP A 89 12.11 13.38 10.25
CA TRP A 89 12.46 12.25 9.40
C TRP A 89 11.37 11.16 9.37
N TYR A 90 10.23 11.39 10.01
CA TYR A 90 9.12 10.44 9.97
C TYR A 90 8.45 10.47 8.59
N SER A 91 8.46 9.34 7.90
CA SER A 91 7.84 9.17 6.58
C SER A 91 6.79 8.05 6.56
N GLY A 92 6.24 7.73 7.73
CA GLY A 92 5.34 6.59 7.94
C GLY A 92 5.99 5.47 8.75
N ILE A 93 5.29 4.33 8.79
CA ILE A 93 5.73 3.15 9.52
C ILE A 93 6.76 2.39 8.67
N ASN A 94 7.93 2.17 9.25
CA ASN A 94 8.99 1.36 8.66
C ASN A 94 8.55 -0.10 8.62
N PRO A 95 8.39 -0.71 7.42
CA PRO A 95 7.94 -2.10 7.29
C PRO A 95 8.89 -3.10 7.95
N TYR A 96 10.20 -2.82 7.95
CA TYR A 96 11.19 -3.64 8.66
C TYR A 96 10.95 -3.65 10.15
N ALA A 97 10.72 -2.46 10.73
CA ALA A 97 10.50 -2.32 12.17
C ALA A 97 9.21 -3.03 12.61
N LEU A 98 8.10 -2.76 11.92
CA LEU A 98 6.80 -3.34 12.24
C LEU A 98 6.81 -4.85 12.04
N GLY A 99 7.27 -5.32 10.88
CA GLY A 99 7.31 -6.74 10.55
C GLY A 99 8.19 -7.52 11.53
N PHE A 100 9.40 -7.02 11.83
CA PHE A 100 10.29 -7.64 12.81
C PHE A 100 9.64 -7.74 14.19
N ALA A 101 9.03 -6.66 14.67
CA ALA A 101 8.37 -6.64 15.97
C ALA A 101 7.20 -7.64 16.03
N MET A 102 6.39 -7.72 14.97
CA MET A 102 5.29 -8.68 14.90
C MET A 102 5.79 -10.13 14.91
N PHE A 103 6.79 -10.47 14.09
CA PHE A 103 7.34 -11.84 14.07
C PHE A 103 7.99 -12.24 15.40
N GLN A 104 8.72 -11.32 16.03
CA GLN A 104 9.28 -11.56 17.37
C GLN A 104 8.17 -11.74 18.42
N ASP A 105 7.10 -10.96 18.33
CA ASP A 105 6.01 -11.05 19.28
C ASP A 105 5.19 -12.34 19.11
N ILE A 106 4.94 -12.80 17.88
CA ILE A 106 4.32 -14.11 17.64
C ILE A 106 5.18 -15.23 18.28
N LYS A 107 6.50 -15.21 18.06
CA LYS A 107 7.40 -16.17 18.69
C LYS A 107 7.31 -16.12 20.22
N ARG A 108 7.30 -14.92 20.80
CA ARG A 108 7.13 -14.72 22.25
C ARG A 108 5.78 -15.25 22.75
N ILE A 109 4.68 -14.98 22.05
CA ILE A 109 3.33 -15.45 22.40
C ILE A 109 3.29 -16.98 22.44
N CYS A 110 3.89 -17.63 21.45
CA CYS A 110 3.99 -19.10 21.41
C CYS A 110 4.84 -19.66 22.56
N GLN A 111 5.98 -19.03 22.89
CA GLN A 111 6.93 -19.55 23.88
C GLN A 111 6.62 -19.18 25.35
N SER A 112 6.07 -17.99 25.58
CA SER A 112 5.86 -17.41 26.91
C SER A 112 4.66 -16.45 26.89
N PRO A 113 3.43 -16.98 26.73
CA PRO A 113 2.22 -16.17 26.64
C PRO A 113 1.87 -15.53 27.99
N THR A 114 1.50 -14.26 27.95
CA THR A 114 0.82 -13.57 29.06
C THR A 114 -0.68 -13.84 29.02
N ASP A 115 -1.42 -13.44 30.06
CA ASP A 115 -2.88 -13.60 30.06
C ASP A 115 -3.58 -12.70 29.01
N GLU A 116 -3.00 -11.55 28.68
CA GLU A 116 -3.45 -10.72 27.56
C GLU A 116 -3.26 -11.45 26.22
N ASP A 117 -2.13 -12.14 26.04
CA ASP A 117 -1.87 -12.90 24.81
C ASP A 117 -2.84 -14.08 24.66
N LYS A 118 -3.15 -14.80 25.75
CA LYS A 118 -4.13 -15.89 25.71
C LYS A 118 -5.53 -15.40 25.36
N TYR A 119 -5.88 -14.18 25.78
CA TYR A 119 -7.15 -13.56 25.43
C TYR A 119 -7.21 -13.15 23.95
N TRP A 120 -6.16 -12.50 23.44
CA TRP A 120 -6.12 -12.00 22.07
C TRP A 120 -5.80 -13.06 21.01
N PHE A 121 -5.04 -14.08 21.40
CA PHE A 121 -4.49 -15.10 20.51
C PHE A 121 -4.62 -16.51 21.09
N PRO A 122 -5.85 -16.96 21.42
CA PRO A 122 -6.08 -18.25 22.07
C PRO A 122 -5.55 -19.44 21.25
N ASP A 123 -5.51 -19.31 19.92
CA ASP A 123 -5.12 -20.39 19.01
C ASP A 123 -3.60 -20.60 18.91
N ILE A 124 -2.79 -19.57 19.23
CA ILE A 124 -1.31 -19.63 19.10
C ILE A 124 -0.58 -19.45 20.42
N ALA A 125 -1.26 -19.01 21.49
CA ALA A 125 -0.66 -18.88 22.81
C ALA A 125 -0.23 -20.27 23.32
N GLY A 126 1.07 -20.49 23.48
CA GLY A 126 1.62 -21.80 23.87
C GLY A 126 1.76 -22.83 22.74
N SER A 127 1.53 -22.45 21.47
CA SER A 127 1.73 -23.34 20.32
C SER A 127 3.21 -23.44 19.90
N ASP A 128 3.50 -24.27 18.90
CA ASP A 128 4.83 -24.25 18.25
C ASP A 128 5.01 -22.95 17.46
N TRP A 129 6.04 -22.18 17.82
CA TRP A 129 6.28 -20.87 17.23
C TRP A 129 6.70 -20.97 15.76
N LEU A 130 7.46 -21.99 15.37
CA LEU A 130 8.00 -22.10 14.02
C LEU A 130 6.89 -22.47 13.02
N GLU A 131 6.04 -23.43 13.39
CA GLU A 131 4.84 -23.77 12.62
C GLU A 131 3.90 -22.57 12.50
N THR A 132 3.70 -21.82 13.59
CA THR A 132 2.87 -20.61 13.58
C THR A 132 3.43 -19.54 12.64
N LEU A 133 4.75 -19.31 12.64
CA LEU A 133 5.38 -18.37 11.73
C LEU A 133 5.28 -18.81 10.26
N HIS A 134 5.46 -20.10 9.98
CA HIS A 134 5.31 -20.64 8.63
C HIS A 134 3.87 -20.57 8.12
N PHE A 135 2.89 -20.83 9.00
CA PHE A 135 1.47 -20.64 8.69
C PHE A 135 1.18 -19.18 8.35
N ALA A 136 1.63 -18.24 9.20
CA ALA A 136 1.45 -16.81 8.96
C ALA A 136 2.06 -16.39 7.60
N MET A 137 3.29 -16.83 7.30
CA MET A 137 3.97 -16.45 6.06
C MET A 137 3.36 -17.07 4.78
N ARG A 138 2.75 -18.25 4.89
CA ARG A 138 2.18 -18.96 3.74
C ARG A 138 0.79 -18.44 3.36
N ASP A 139 -0.03 -18.13 4.37
CA ASP A 139 -1.48 -18.00 4.17
C ASP A 139 -1.98 -16.54 4.27
N PHE A 140 -1.11 -15.59 4.62
CA PHE A 140 -1.48 -14.18 4.84
C PHE A 140 -0.72 -13.21 3.92
N LYS A 141 -1.29 -12.02 3.78
CA LYS A 141 -0.72 -10.81 3.17
C LYS A 141 -0.68 -9.70 4.21
N ASP A 142 0.01 -8.58 3.99
CA ASP A 142 0.24 -7.54 5.01
C ASP A 142 -1.04 -7.10 5.74
N GLU A 143 -2.10 -6.78 4.98
CA GLU A 143 -3.41 -6.43 5.53
C GLU A 143 -3.92 -7.49 6.50
N SER A 144 -3.96 -8.76 6.07
CA SER A 144 -4.53 -9.84 6.88
C SER A 144 -3.59 -10.23 8.03
N PHE A 145 -2.28 -10.20 7.81
CA PHE A 145 -1.26 -10.44 8.83
C PHE A 145 -1.38 -9.44 9.98
N ILE A 146 -1.45 -8.14 9.68
CA ILE A 146 -1.70 -7.09 10.68
C ILE A 146 -3.06 -7.30 11.34
N SER A 147 -4.10 -7.59 10.56
CA SER A 147 -5.45 -7.79 11.08
C SER A 147 -5.60 -9.00 11.99
N GLN A 148 -4.69 -9.97 11.93
CA GLN A 148 -4.78 -11.23 12.69
C GLN A 148 -3.74 -11.32 13.81
N PHE A 149 -2.51 -10.84 13.58
CA PHE A 149 -1.36 -11.09 14.47
C PHE A 149 -0.82 -9.84 15.17
N LEU A 150 -1.29 -8.63 14.86
CA LEU A 150 -0.83 -7.44 15.58
C LEU A 150 -1.38 -7.45 17.02
N SER A 151 -0.47 -7.48 18.00
CA SER A 151 -0.81 -7.55 19.42
C SER A 151 -0.93 -6.17 20.08
N PRO A 152 -1.73 -6.05 21.16
CA PRO A 152 -1.74 -4.86 22.01
C PRO A 152 -0.36 -4.46 22.52
N LYS A 153 0.51 -5.45 22.83
CA LYS A 153 1.88 -5.19 23.24
C LYS A 153 2.66 -4.43 22.16
N VAL A 154 2.67 -4.93 20.92
CA VAL A 154 3.37 -4.26 19.81
C VAL A 154 2.79 -2.87 19.56
N MET A 155 1.46 -2.74 19.60
CA MET A 155 0.80 -1.43 19.45
C MET A 155 1.25 -0.42 20.52
N ARG A 156 1.40 -0.85 21.78
CA ARG A 156 1.94 -0.01 22.87
C ARG A 156 3.41 0.32 22.69
N ASP A 157 4.22 -0.66 22.30
CA ASP A 157 5.67 -0.47 22.11
C ASP A 157 5.95 0.57 21.02
N PHE A 158 5.16 0.55 19.94
CA PHE A 158 5.19 1.56 18.87
C PHE A 158 4.46 2.85 19.21
N ARG A 159 3.69 2.88 20.30
CA ARG A 159 2.82 3.98 20.72
C ARG A 159 1.84 4.38 19.61
N PHE A 160 1.22 3.40 18.96
CA PHE A 160 0.25 3.69 17.91
C PHE A 160 -0.98 4.42 18.46
N PHE A 161 -1.43 5.42 17.71
CA PHE A 161 -2.68 6.13 17.94
C PHE A 161 -3.35 6.37 16.59
N THR A 162 -4.67 6.40 16.56
CA THR A 162 -5.43 6.80 15.37
C THR A 162 -5.70 8.29 15.43
N VAL A 163 -5.56 8.94 14.28
CA VAL A 163 -6.06 10.31 14.07
C VAL A 163 -7.24 10.21 13.10
N LEU A 164 -8.39 10.70 13.51
CA LEU A 164 -9.49 11.00 12.60
C LEU A 164 -9.27 12.41 12.05
N ASP A 165 -8.95 12.47 10.76
CA ASP A 165 -8.99 13.69 9.96
C ASP A 165 -10.28 13.66 9.14
N ASP A 166 -11.31 14.34 9.63
CA ASP A 166 -12.59 14.50 8.93
C ASP A 166 -12.57 15.87 8.25
N ASP A 167 -12.75 15.89 6.93
CA ASP A 167 -12.79 17.11 6.11
C ASP A 167 -13.89 18.09 6.52
N ARG A 168 -14.83 17.64 7.36
CA ARG A 168 -15.90 18.46 7.96
C ARG A 168 -15.51 19.13 9.28
N HIS A 169 -14.38 18.75 9.89
CA HIS A 169 -13.96 19.23 11.21
C HIS A 169 -12.58 19.90 11.14
N ASN A 170 -12.45 21.12 11.66
CA ASN A 170 -11.18 21.86 11.68
C ASN A 170 -10.21 21.41 12.80
N TYR A 171 -10.43 20.24 13.39
CA TYR A 171 -9.59 19.68 14.44
C TYR A 171 -9.34 18.19 14.18
N LEU A 172 -8.13 17.74 14.53
CA LEU A 172 -7.76 16.33 14.49
C LEU A 172 -8.24 15.67 15.80
N GLU A 173 -9.08 14.65 15.70
CA GLU A 173 -9.55 13.90 16.86
C GLU A 173 -8.69 12.64 17.06
N ILE A 174 -8.16 12.46 18.26
CA ILE A 174 -7.49 11.22 18.66
C ILE A 174 -8.57 10.25 19.12
N SER A 175 -9.04 9.37 18.22
CA SER A 175 -10.23 8.54 18.47
C SER A 175 -9.97 7.36 19.38
N ALA A 176 -8.81 6.72 19.28
CA ALA A 176 -8.47 5.54 20.08
C ALA A 176 -7.27 5.81 21.00
N ILE A 177 -7.52 5.65 22.30
CA ILE A 177 -6.50 5.56 23.35
C ILE A 177 -6.22 4.07 23.61
N HIS A 178 -5.06 3.72 24.17
CA HIS A 178 -4.57 2.37 24.49
C HIS A 178 -5.44 1.53 25.47
N ASN A 179 -6.74 1.36 25.20
CA ASN A 179 -7.69 0.46 25.86
C ASN A 179 -8.14 -0.65 24.88
N GLU A 180 -8.95 -1.62 25.33
CA GLU A 180 -9.30 -2.79 24.51
C GLU A 180 -9.99 -2.44 23.18
N GLU A 181 -11.01 -1.59 23.23
CA GLU A 181 -11.72 -1.12 22.03
C GLU A 181 -10.78 -0.34 21.10
N GLY A 182 -9.90 0.48 21.68
CA GLY A 182 -8.91 1.24 20.95
C GLY A 182 -7.88 0.39 20.22
N TYR A 183 -7.42 -0.72 20.81
CA TYR A 183 -6.51 -1.66 20.10
C TYR A 183 -7.18 -2.32 18.90
N ARG A 184 -8.48 -2.66 19.00
CA ARG A 184 -9.23 -3.23 17.86
C ARG A 184 -9.35 -2.19 16.74
N GLU A 185 -9.65 -0.94 17.08
CA GLU A 185 -9.73 0.16 16.10
C GLU A 185 -8.35 0.43 15.45
N ILE A 186 -7.29 0.56 16.25
CA ILE A 186 -5.92 0.77 15.75
C ILE A 186 -5.53 -0.34 14.78
N ARG A 187 -5.76 -1.61 15.16
CA ARG A 187 -5.45 -2.77 14.31
C ARG A 187 -6.26 -2.76 13.02
N SER A 188 -7.55 -2.45 13.08
CA SER A 188 -8.41 -2.33 11.90
C SER A 188 -7.95 -1.20 10.96
N LYS A 189 -7.68 -0.02 11.50
CA LYS A 189 -7.21 1.14 10.71
C LYS A 189 -5.85 0.88 10.10
N LEU A 190 -4.90 0.34 10.87
CA LEU A 190 -3.57 0.02 10.36
C LEU A 190 -3.64 -1.03 9.26
N SER A 191 -4.40 -2.12 9.47
CA SER A 191 -4.64 -3.13 8.44
C SER A 191 -5.20 -2.52 7.15
N SER A 192 -6.16 -1.60 7.25
CA SER A 192 -6.74 -0.90 6.10
C SER A 192 -5.75 -0.03 5.32
N GLN A 193 -4.70 0.50 5.98
CA GLN A 193 -3.64 1.27 5.31
C GLN A 193 -2.75 0.36 4.44
N TYR A 194 -2.62 -0.92 4.78
CA TYR A 194 -1.88 -1.90 3.99
C TYR A 194 -2.76 -2.63 2.96
N ASN A 195 -4.04 -2.31 2.86
CA ASN A 195 -4.88 -2.80 1.78
C ASN A 195 -4.54 -2.06 0.48
N LEU A 196 -3.93 -2.77 -0.48
CA LEU A 196 -3.50 -2.21 -1.76
C LEU A 196 -4.63 -1.53 -2.54
N SER A 197 -5.86 -1.99 -2.39
CA SER A 197 -7.05 -1.39 -3.04
C SER A 197 -7.35 0.01 -2.52
N ASN A 198 -6.90 0.34 -1.30
CA ASN A 198 -7.04 1.66 -0.70
C ASN A 198 -5.89 2.59 -1.07
N LEU A 199 -4.73 2.03 -1.44
CA LEU A 199 -3.51 2.78 -1.77
C LEU A 199 -3.47 3.20 -3.25
N GLU A 200 -3.93 2.34 -4.16
CA GLU A 200 -3.88 2.60 -5.59
C GLU A 200 -5.19 3.29 -6.06
N PRO A 201 -5.11 4.41 -6.80
CA PRO A 201 -6.30 5.10 -7.27
C PRO A 201 -7.07 4.24 -8.28
N ASN A 202 -8.36 4.04 -8.02
CA ASN A 202 -9.26 3.31 -8.93
C ASN A 202 -9.63 4.18 -10.14
N ILE A 203 -8.82 4.09 -11.20
CA ILE A 203 -9.06 4.78 -12.48
C ILE A 203 -9.36 3.75 -13.56
N GLN A 204 -10.53 3.86 -14.17
CA GLN A 204 -11.02 2.91 -15.18
C GLN A 204 -11.13 3.58 -16.54
N VAL A 205 -10.89 2.80 -17.61
CA VAL A 205 -11.29 3.20 -18.96
C VAL A 205 -12.81 3.05 -19.04
N TRP A 206 -13.53 4.16 -18.96
CA TRP A 206 -14.99 4.16 -18.90
C TRP A 206 -15.61 4.16 -20.29
N ASN A 207 -15.08 4.99 -21.19
CA ASN A 207 -15.60 5.09 -22.55
C ASN A 207 -14.47 5.39 -23.55
N VAL A 208 -14.65 4.89 -24.76
CA VAL A 208 -13.85 5.25 -25.93
C VAL A 208 -14.83 5.60 -27.05
N ASP A 209 -14.86 6.86 -27.49
CA ASP A 209 -15.79 7.29 -28.54
C ASP A 209 -15.35 6.84 -29.93
N LEU A 210 -15.54 5.56 -30.24
CA LEU A 210 -15.17 4.99 -31.55
C LEU A 210 -15.97 5.55 -32.73
N ARG A 211 -17.07 6.27 -32.49
CA ARG A 211 -17.99 6.74 -33.54
C ARG A 211 -17.87 8.24 -33.82
N GLY A 212 -17.49 9.04 -32.83
CA GLY A 212 -17.31 10.48 -32.94
C GLY A 212 -15.84 10.87 -32.95
N ASP A 213 -15.40 11.56 -31.91
CA ASP A 213 -14.10 12.24 -31.86
C ASP A 213 -12.93 11.34 -31.42
N ARG A 214 -13.21 10.08 -31.05
CA ARG A 214 -12.24 9.10 -30.51
C ARG A 214 -11.65 9.53 -29.18
N SER A 215 -12.37 10.37 -28.44
CA SER A 215 -11.98 10.72 -27.08
C SER A 215 -12.00 9.52 -26.14
N LEU A 216 -11.09 9.57 -25.17
CA LEU A 216 -10.96 8.59 -24.09
C LEU A 216 -11.48 9.20 -22.80
N THR A 217 -12.48 8.55 -22.19
CA THR A 217 -12.97 8.92 -20.86
C THR A 217 -12.38 7.96 -19.82
N LEU A 218 -11.59 8.52 -18.91
CA LEU A 218 -11.11 7.87 -17.71
C LEU A 218 -12.02 8.24 -16.54
N ARG A 219 -12.41 7.26 -15.72
CA ARG A 219 -13.25 7.48 -14.55
C ARG A 219 -12.51 7.08 -13.28
N TYR A 220 -12.34 8.06 -12.41
CA TYR A 220 -11.88 7.88 -11.04
C TYR A 220 -13.06 7.59 -10.12
N ILE A 221 -12.93 6.54 -9.30
CA ILE A 221 -13.88 6.22 -8.23
C ILE A 221 -13.12 6.41 -6.91
N PRO A 222 -13.39 7.49 -6.15
CA PRO A 222 -12.74 7.73 -4.87
C PRO A 222 -13.04 6.63 -3.87
N HIS A 223 -12.02 6.23 -3.12
CA HIS A 223 -12.18 5.44 -1.90
C HIS A 223 -12.10 6.39 -0.71
N ASN A 224 -13.09 6.37 0.19
CA ASN A 224 -13.18 7.27 1.35
C ASN A 224 -13.01 8.76 1.01
N ARG A 225 -13.54 9.21 -0.13
CA ARG A 225 -13.46 10.61 -0.61
C ARG A 225 -12.02 11.13 -0.77
N ALA A 226 -11.02 10.24 -0.85
CA ALA A 226 -9.63 10.63 -1.06
C ALA A 226 -9.47 11.35 -2.42
N PRO A 227 -8.85 12.54 -2.48
CA PRO A 227 -8.62 13.22 -3.75
C PRO A 227 -7.43 12.63 -4.51
N LEU A 228 -7.45 12.70 -5.84
CA LEU A 228 -6.26 12.46 -6.66
C LEU A 228 -5.20 13.55 -6.44
N ASP A 229 -3.93 13.16 -6.51
CA ASP A 229 -2.80 14.08 -6.39
C ASP A 229 -2.80 15.17 -7.48
N LYS A 230 -2.18 16.32 -7.19
CA LYS A 230 -2.05 17.46 -8.11
C LYS A 230 -1.31 17.10 -9.39
N GLY A 231 -0.43 16.09 -9.35
CA GLY A 231 0.26 15.54 -10.51
C GLY A 231 -0.65 14.92 -11.58
N ARG A 232 -1.94 14.69 -11.29
CA ARG A 232 -2.93 14.13 -12.24
C ARG A 232 -2.95 14.84 -13.59
N LYS A 233 -2.71 16.16 -13.61
CA LYS A 233 -2.70 16.98 -14.83
C LYS A 233 -1.55 16.60 -15.76
N GLU A 234 -0.35 16.40 -15.23
CA GLU A 234 0.80 16.01 -16.03
C GLU A 234 0.66 14.59 -16.56
N VAL A 235 0.15 13.67 -15.72
CA VAL A 235 -0.17 12.30 -16.14
C VAL A 235 -1.15 12.31 -17.33
N LEU A 236 -2.22 13.11 -17.26
CA LEU A 236 -3.22 13.19 -18.32
C LEU A 236 -2.64 13.70 -19.66
N LYS A 237 -1.68 14.63 -19.62
CA LYS A 237 -0.96 15.09 -20.83
C LYS A 237 -0.18 13.96 -21.50
N HIS A 238 0.44 13.08 -20.71
CA HIS A 238 1.17 11.92 -21.24
C HIS A 238 0.22 10.88 -21.84
N VAL A 239 -0.93 10.65 -21.20
CA VAL A 239 -1.98 9.78 -21.75
C VAL A 239 -2.48 10.33 -23.08
N HIS A 240 -2.82 11.63 -23.14
CA HIS A 240 -3.21 12.30 -24.38
C HIS A 240 -2.14 12.19 -25.47
N ARG A 241 -0.85 12.39 -25.14
CA ARG A 241 0.26 12.25 -26.10
C ARG A 241 0.34 10.86 -26.70
N LEU A 242 0.07 9.81 -25.92
CA LEU A 242 0.09 8.43 -26.39
C LEU A 242 -1.20 8.04 -27.13
N TRP A 243 -2.35 8.57 -26.70
CA TRP A 243 -3.65 8.27 -27.27
C TRP A 243 -3.90 9.00 -28.60
N GLY A 244 -3.45 10.25 -28.71
CA GLY A 244 -3.55 11.08 -29.91
C GLY A 244 -4.86 11.85 -30.09
N PHE A 245 -5.84 11.66 -29.20
CA PHE A 245 -7.10 12.42 -29.14
C PHE A 245 -7.39 12.90 -27.72
N ASP A 246 -8.45 13.70 -27.58
CA ASP A 246 -8.95 14.22 -26.32
C ASP A 246 -9.07 13.12 -25.24
N VAL A 247 -8.56 13.42 -24.05
CA VAL A 247 -8.68 12.56 -22.88
C VAL A 247 -9.37 13.36 -21.78
N MET A 248 -10.44 12.79 -21.24
CA MET A 248 -11.21 13.34 -20.13
C MET A 248 -10.99 12.47 -18.90
N LEU A 249 -10.73 13.10 -17.76
CA LEU A 249 -10.70 12.46 -16.46
C LEU A 249 -11.90 12.95 -15.65
N GLU A 250 -12.78 12.02 -15.31
CA GLU A 250 -13.99 12.27 -14.52
C GLU A 250 -13.89 11.61 -13.15
N GLN A 251 -14.60 12.13 -12.17
CA GLN A 251 -14.81 11.52 -10.86
C GLN A 251 -16.27 11.09 -10.74
N GLN A 252 -16.51 9.88 -10.25
CA GLN A 252 -17.82 9.48 -9.77
C GLN A 252 -17.94 9.78 -8.28
N ASN A 253 -18.92 10.58 -7.91
CA ASN A 253 -19.23 10.90 -6.52
C ASN A 253 -20.10 9.80 -5.88
N GLU A 254 -20.22 9.82 -4.54
CA GLU A 254 -20.99 8.82 -3.78
C GLU A 254 -22.48 8.78 -4.15
N ASP A 255 -23.05 9.92 -4.57
CA ASP A 255 -24.44 10.05 -5.05
C ASP A 255 -24.62 9.54 -6.49
N GLY A 256 -23.56 9.04 -7.12
CA GLY A 256 -23.54 8.60 -8.50
C GLY A 256 -23.40 9.72 -9.53
N SER A 257 -23.35 10.99 -9.09
CA SER A 257 -23.06 12.12 -9.97
C SER A 257 -21.63 12.02 -10.51
N VAL A 258 -21.41 12.62 -11.68
CA VAL A 258 -20.11 12.59 -12.35
C VAL A 258 -19.62 14.01 -12.57
N GLU A 259 -18.41 14.28 -12.10
CA GLU A 259 -17.74 15.57 -12.24
C GLU A 259 -16.51 15.45 -13.15
N LEU A 260 -16.31 16.40 -14.05
CA LEU A 260 -15.10 16.46 -14.87
C LEU A 260 -13.95 17.04 -14.04
N LEU A 261 -12.91 16.23 -13.77
CA LEU A 261 -11.73 16.65 -13.01
C LEU A 261 -10.67 17.33 -13.86
N GLU A 262 -10.40 16.78 -15.05
CA GLU A 262 -9.50 17.40 -16.02
C GLU A 262 -9.79 16.98 -17.46
N ARG A 263 -9.36 17.81 -18.42
CA ARG A 263 -9.39 17.49 -19.85
C ARG A 263 -8.09 17.87 -20.53
N CYS A 264 -7.58 16.99 -21.39
CA CYS A 264 -6.43 17.28 -22.25
C CYS A 264 -6.81 16.98 -23.72
N PRO A 265 -6.75 17.97 -24.64
CA PRO A 265 -6.36 19.36 -24.43
C PRO A 265 -7.40 20.15 -23.60
N PRO A 266 -6.99 21.20 -22.87
CA PRO A 266 -7.94 22.05 -22.16
C PRO A 266 -8.90 22.67 -23.17
N ARG A 267 -10.19 22.75 -22.80
CA ARG A 267 -11.22 23.34 -23.66
C ARG A 267 -10.84 24.79 -23.95
N MET A 268 -10.59 25.11 -25.21
CA MET A 268 -10.30 26.47 -25.64
C MET A 268 -11.58 27.28 -25.42
N ASN A 269 -11.59 28.19 -24.44
CA ASN A 269 -12.65 29.17 -24.33
C ASN A 269 -12.58 30.02 -25.60
N MET A 270 -13.47 29.74 -26.55
CA MET A 270 -13.74 30.66 -27.65
C MET A 270 -14.45 31.86 -27.03
N LEU A 271 -13.67 32.90 -26.76
CA LEU A 271 -14.17 34.27 -26.58
C LEU A 271 -14.73 34.78 -27.90
#